data_AF-A0A962TFM6-F1
#
_entry.id   AF-A0A962TFM6-F1
#
_cell.length_a   1.000
_cell.length_b   1.000
_cell.length_c   1.000
_cell.angle_alpha   90.00
_cell.angle_beta   90.00
_cell.angle_gamma   90.00
#
_symmetry.space_group_name_H-M   'P 1'
#
loop_
_entity.id
_entity.type
_entity.pdbx_description
1 polymer ?
#
loop_
_entity_poly.entity_id
_entity_poly.type
_entity_poly.pdbx_seq_one_letter_code
_entity_poly.pdbx_strand_id
1 'polypeptide(L)' 'MNLYAKPYSEACEQNKAPILAVLREVFTEPGLILEIGAGTGQHAVHFARELPH' A
#
# COMPACT_ATOMS: atom_id res chain seq x y z
N MET A 1 2.99 19.06 -17.93
CA MET A 1 3.07 17.74 -17.27
C MET A 1 4.29 17.78 -16.35
N ASN A 2 4.12 17.62 -15.04
CA ASN A 2 5.28 17.56 -14.13
C ASN A 2 5.97 16.21 -14.32
N LEU A 3 7.15 16.20 -14.96
CA LEU A 3 7.93 14.98 -15.21
C LEU A 3 8.44 14.30 -13.93
N TYR A 4 8.34 14.99 -12.77
CA TYR A 4 8.78 14.48 -11.47
C TYR A 4 7.62 13.92 -10.61
N ALA A 5 6.36 14.06 -11.05
CA ALA A 5 5.24 13.48 -10.33
C ALA A 5 5.06 12.01 -10.71
N LYS A 6 5.09 11.11 -9.72
CA LYS A 6 4.81 9.69 -9.94
C LYS A 6 3.35 9.51 -10.40
N PRO A 7 3.06 8.58 -11.33
CA PRO A 7 1.69 8.22 -11.69
C PRO A 7 0.84 7.90 -10.46
N TYR A 8 -0.37 8.42 -10.44
CA TYR A 8 -1.36 8.18 -9.38
C TYR A 8 -2.40 7.19 -9.87
N SER A 9 -2.79 6.24 -9.01
CA SER A 9 -3.85 5.28 -9.29
C SER A 9 -5.01 5.53 -8.34
N GLU A 10 -6.14 5.99 -8.89
CA GLU A 10 -7.37 6.19 -8.13
C GLU A 10 -7.92 4.87 -7.57
N ALA A 11 -7.79 3.78 -8.33
CA ALA A 11 -8.11 2.44 -7.84
C ALA A 11 -7.25 2.07 -6.62
N CYS A 12 -5.95 2.42 -6.62
CA CYS A 12 -5.11 2.19 -5.43
C CYS A 12 -5.60 3.03 -4.24
N GLU A 13 -6.01 4.27 -4.44
CA GLU A 13 -6.53 5.12 -3.36
C GLU A 13 -7.79 4.55 -2.72
N GLN A 14 -8.74 4.10 -3.54
CA GLN A 14 -10.01 3.53 -3.07
C GLN A 14 -9.79 2.19 -2.35
N ASN A 15 -8.82 1.39 -2.82
CA ASN A 15 -8.59 0.04 -2.29
C ASN A 15 -7.69 -0.01 -1.06
N LYS A 16 -6.91 1.05 -0.75
CA LYS A 16 -5.91 0.99 0.32
C LYS A 16 -6.53 0.74 1.71
N ALA A 17 -7.66 1.37 2.02
CA ALA A 17 -8.32 1.24 3.32
C ALA A 17 -8.91 -0.17 3.55
N PRO A 18 -9.72 -0.74 2.63
CA PRO A 18 -10.25 -2.09 2.84
C PRO A 18 -9.15 -3.16 2.84
N ILE A 19 -8.09 -3.01 2.03
CA ILE A 19 -6.95 -3.95 2.08
C ILE A 19 -6.23 -3.85 3.41
N LEU A 20 -5.97 -2.64 3.92
CA LEU A 20 -5.33 -2.45 5.24
C LEU A 20 -6.14 -3.10 6.37
N ALA A 21 -7.48 -3.02 6.32
CA ALA A 21 -8.33 -3.66 7.32
C ALA A 21 -8.08 -5.18 7.37
N VAL A 22 -8.04 -5.84 6.22
CA VAL A 22 -7.73 -7.28 6.13
C VAL A 22 -6.29 -7.56 6.56
N LEU A 23 -5.32 -6.74 6.15
CA LEU A 23 -3.93 -6.91 6.55
C LEU A 23 -3.75 -6.84 8.08
N ARG A 24 -4.49 -5.98 8.79
CA ARG A 24 -4.47 -5.92 10.27
C ARG A 24 -4.98 -7.18 10.94
N GLU A 25 -5.90 -7.91 10.29
CA GLU A 25 -6.40 -9.18 10.81
C GLU A 25 -5.43 -10.33 10.53
N VAL A 26 -4.74 -10.30 9.39
CA VAL A 26 -3.80 -11.35 8.96
C VAL A 26 -2.43 -11.21 9.63
N PHE A 27 -1.89 -9.98 9.72
CA PHE A 27 -0.60 -9.71 10.36
C PHE A 27 -0.78 -9.45 11.85
N THR A 28 -0.86 -10.54 12.63
CA THR A 28 -0.86 -10.48 14.10
C THR A 28 0.57 -10.39 14.68
N GLU A 29 1.58 -10.62 13.84
CA GLU A 29 3.01 -10.52 14.14
C GLU A 29 3.78 -9.97 12.92
N PRO A 30 5.01 -9.41 13.09
CA PRO A 30 5.79 -8.90 11.95
C PRO A 30 6.09 -9.98 10.92
N GLY A 31 6.06 -9.62 9.64
CA GLY A 31 6.32 -10.55 8.55
C GLY A 31 6.68 -9.86 7.25
N LEU A 32 6.72 -10.63 6.16
CA LEU A 32 7.10 -10.15 4.83
C LEU A 32 5.90 -10.15 3.89
N ILE A 33 5.75 -9.05 3.13
CA ILE A 33 4.73 -8.89 2.08
C ILE A 33 5.44 -8.83 0.73
N LEU A 34 4.91 -9.57 -0.26
CA LEU A 34 5.29 -9.45 -1.66
C LEU A 34 4.18 -8.74 -2.44
N GLU A 35 4.46 -7.56 -2.98
CA GLU A 35 3.56 -6.83 -3.87
C GLU A 35 3.93 -7.09 -5.34
N ILE A 36 3.04 -7.73 -6.09
CA ILE A 36 3.22 -7.99 -7.53
C ILE A 36 2.60 -6.83 -8.32
N GLY A 37 3.37 -6.21 -9.20
CA GLY A 37 2.86 -5.11 -10.04
C GLY A 37 2.67 -3.79 -9.30
N ALA A 38 3.51 -3.49 -8.30
CA ALA A 38 3.37 -2.35 -7.39
C ALA A 38 3.33 -0.95 -8.04
N GLY A 39 3.78 -0.83 -9.31
CA GLY A 39 3.82 0.44 -10.02
C GLY A 39 4.62 1.50 -9.25
N THR A 40 3.94 2.51 -8.71
CA THR A 40 4.55 3.62 -7.96
C THR A 40 4.71 3.35 -6.46
N GLY A 41 4.20 2.22 -5.96
CA GLY A 41 4.26 1.82 -4.56
C GLY A 41 3.27 2.58 -3.65
N GLN A 42 2.15 3.06 -4.20
CA GLN A 42 1.16 3.84 -3.43
C GLN A 42 0.59 3.06 -2.25
N HIS A 43 0.32 1.76 -2.42
CA HIS A 43 -0.09 0.86 -1.35
C HIS A 43 1.01 0.63 -0.32
N ALA A 44 2.23 0.27 -0.77
CA ALA A 44 3.37 0.08 0.12
C ALA A 44 3.64 1.30 1.03
N VAL A 45 3.60 2.52 0.49
CA VAL A 45 3.80 3.76 1.29
C VAL A 45 2.67 3.96 2.31
N HIS A 46 1.42 3.63 1.95
CA HIS A 46 0.30 3.71 2.88
C HIS A 46 0.42 2.65 4.00
N PHE A 47 0.64 1.39 3.65
CA PHE A 47 0.70 0.29 4.61
C PHE A 47 1.89 0.42 5.56
N ALA A 48 3.07 0.82 5.08
CA ALA A 48 4.24 1.02 5.94
C ALA A 48 4.03 2.09 7.02
N ARG A 49 3.17 3.08 6.77
CA ARG A 49 2.80 4.10 7.77
C ARG A 49 1.80 3.59 8.80
N GLU A 50 0.91 2.70 8.37
CA GLU A 50 -0.21 2.19 9.17
C GLU A 50 0.11 0.89 9.93
N LEU A 51 1.19 0.20 9.54
CA LEU A 51 1.75 -1.03 10.13
C LEU A 51 3.27 -0.84 10.35
N PRO A 52 3.70 -0.04 11.34
CA PRO A 52 5.09 0.40 11.48
C PRO A 52 6.03 -0.60 12.19
N HIS A 53 5.54 -1.79 12.53
CA HIS A 53 6.20 -2.76 13.41
C HIS A 53 7.06 -3.75 12.62
#